data_AF-A1TEB9-F1
#
_entry.id   AF-A1TEB9-F1
#
_cell.length_a   1.000
_cell.length_b   1.000
_cell.length_c   1.000
_cell.angle_alpha   90.00
_cell.angle_beta   90.00
_cell.angle_gamma   90.00
#
_symmetry.space_group_name_H-M   'P 1'
#
loop_
_entity.id
_entity.type
_entity.pdbx_description
1 polymer ?
#
loop_
_entity_poly.entity_id
_entity_poly.type
_entity_poly.pdbx_seq_one_letter_code
_entity_poly.pdbx_strand_id
1 'polypeptide(L)'
;MSVTAFQDLPLADRDREWDGGAAEKRVRRWADATDDPNPKYRDAHVWYDQDKKSNFTAYKLLIADVIDGELRAVPRGVMAAGAIMQGSRGGIDLPPSDIDRVKSHLAKYYAKMGDEPPWEKD
;
A
#
# COMPACT_ATOMS: atom_id res chain seq x y z
N MET A 1 4.07 -0.76 16.25
CA MET A 1 4.52 -1.40 15.00
C MET A 1 3.90 -0.64 13.84
N SER A 2 4.74 -0.18 12.91
CA SER A 2 4.38 0.77 11.85
C SER A 2 4.09 0.11 10.49
N VAL A 3 4.46 -1.16 10.32
CA VAL A 3 4.09 -1.97 9.15
C VAL A 3 2.74 -2.61 9.38
N THR A 4 1.85 -2.52 8.40
CA THR A 4 0.52 -3.13 8.48
C THR A 4 0.62 -4.64 8.41
N ALA A 5 -0.28 -5.33 9.11
CA ALA A 5 -0.39 -6.78 8.98
C ALA A 5 -0.71 -7.13 7.52
N PHE A 6 -0.11 -8.19 6.98
CA PHE A 6 -0.43 -8.65 5.64
C PHE A 6 -1.89 -9.11 5.59
N GLN A 7 -2.71 -8.37 4.85
CA GLN A 7 -4.16 -8.59 4.76
C GLN A 7 -4.54 -9.66 3.75
N ASP A 8 -3.59 -10.16 2.96
CA ASP A 8 -3.82 -11.09 1.86
C ASP A 8 -4.96 -10.65 0.91
N LEU A 9 -5.03 -9.35 0.60
CA LEU A 9 -6.11 -8.79 -0.20
C LEU A 9 -6.22 -9.51 -1.55
N PRO A 10 -7.43 -9.77 -2.06
CA PRO A 10 -7.60 -10.26 -3.42
C PRO A 10 -6.97 -9.28 -4.42
N LEU A 11 -6.44 -9.81 -5.51
CA LEU A 11 -5.87 -8.99 -6.58
C LEU A 11 -6.99 -8.41 -7.45
N ALA A 12 -6.83 -7.16 -7.85
CA ALA A 12 -7.56 -6.60 -8.97
C ALA A 12 -7.01 -7.14 -10.30
N ASP A 13 -7.72 -6.89 -11.40
CA ASP A 13 -7.24 -7.20 -12.75
C ASP A 13 -5.88 -6.56 -13.02
N ARG A 14 -4.98 -7.32 -13.65
CA ARG A 14 -3.59 -6.90 -13.92
C ARG A 14 -3.51 -5.66 -14.81
N ASP A 15 -4.41 -5.57 -15.78
CA ASP A 15 -4.43 -4.47 -16.75
C ASP A 15 -5.13 -3.21 -16.22
N ARG A 16 -5.72 -3.27 -15.02
CA ARG A 16 -6.40 -2.14 -14.40
C ARG A 16 -5.46 -0.94 -14.25
N GLU A 17 -5.95 0.22 -14.65
CA GLU A 17 -5.24 1.48 -14.47
C GLU A 17 -5.08 1.83 -12.98
N TRP A 18 -4.00 2.55 -12.67
CA TRP A 18 -3.73 2.99 -11.30
C TRP A 18 -3.78 4.51 -11.19
N ASP A 19 -4.78 4.99 -10.46
CA ASP A 19 -4.87 6.35 -9.96
C ASP A 19 -4.93 6.31 -8.44
N GLY A 20 -3.77 6.50 -7.81
CA GLY A 20 -3.66 6.50 -6.35
C GLY A 20 -4.47 7.62 -5.69
N GLY A 21 -4.68 8.77 -6.35
CA GLY A 21 -5.48 9.86 -5.80
C GLY A 21 -6.97 9.56 -5.82
N ALA A 22 -7.45 8.90 -6.88
CA ALA A 22 -8.83 8.43 -6.94
C ALA A 22 -9.08 7.23 -6.02
N ALA A 23 -8.12 6.31 -5.91
CA ALA A 23 -8.17 5.17 -5.00
C ALA A 23 -8.23 5.63 -3.54
N GLU A 24 -7.41 6.61 -3.14
CA GLU A 24 -7.41 7.17 -1.80
C GLU A 24 -8.80 7.68 -1.37
N LYS A 25 -9.48 8.45 -2.24
CA LYS A 25 -10.83 8.95 -1.97
C LYS A 25 -11.86 7.83 -1.81
N ARG A 26 -11.76 6.78 -2.64
CA ARG A 26 -12.65 5.61 -2.56
C ARG A 26 -12.41 4.81 -1.29
N VAL A 27 -11.14 4.57 -0.93
CA VAL A 27 -10.75 3.87 0.29
C VAL A 27 -11.22 4.62 1.53
N ARG A 28 -11.07 5.95 1.59
CA ARG A 28 -11.61 6.76 2.71
C ARG A 28 -13.10 6.56 2.89
N ARG A 29 -13.87 6.66 1.80
CA ARG A 29 -15.32 6.48 1.84
C ARG A 29 -15.71 5.06 2.26
N TRP A 30 -15.07 4.05 1.70
CA TRP A 30 -15.32 2.65 2.04
C TRP A 30 -14.95 2.33 3.49
N ALA A 31 -13.88 2.94 3.99
CA ALA A 31 -13.42 2.76 5.35
C ALA A 31 -14.23 3.57 6.38
N ASP A 32 -15.11 4.47 5.95
CA ASP A 32 -15.72 5.50 6.80
C ASP A 32 -14.65 6.32 7.57
N ALA A 33 -13.58 6.66 6.85
CA ALA A 33 -12.44 7.45 7.34
C ALA A 33 -12.51 8.87 6.74
N THR A 34 -13.56 9.61 7.08
CA THR A 34 -13.79 10.97 6.58
C THR A 34 -13.02 12.01 7.37
N ASP A 35 -13.07 11.89 8.70
CA ASP A 35 -12.47 12.88 9.61
C ASP A 35 -11.05 12.48 10.02
N ASP A 36 -10.87 11.19 10.36
CA ASP A 36 -9.59 10.63 10.78
C ASP A 36 -9.34 9.24 10.14
N PRO A 37 -8.08 8.84 9.95
CA PRO A 37 -7.73 7.47 9.59
C PRO A 37 -8.20 6.48 10.65
N ASN A 38 -8.62 5.31 10.21
CA ASN A 38 -9.02 4.21 11.08
C ASN A 38 -8.36 2.88 10.65
N PRO A 39 -8.50 1.79 11.43
CA PRO A 39 -7.88 0.51 11.08
C PRO A 39 -8.29 -0.01 9.69
N LYS A 40 -9.52 0.26 9.22
CA LYS A 40 -9.99 -0.16 7.90
C LYS A 40 -9.30 0.61 6.77
N TYR A 41 -9.03 1.91 6.95
CA TYR A 41 -8.22 2.72 6.03
C TYR A 41 -6.75 2.27 6.01
N ARG A 42 -6.21 1.89 7.18
CA ARG A 42 -4.84 1.39 7.33
C ARG A 42 -4.59 0.18 6.43
N ASP A 43 -5.55 -0.71 6.30
CA ASP A 43 -5.42 -1.98 5.59
C ASP A 43 -5.17 -1.83 4.08
N ALA A 44 -5.42 -0.64 3.51
CA ALA A 44 -5.09 -0.31 2.12
C ALA A 44 -3.62 0.11 1.90
N HIS A 45 -2.88 0.34 2.99
CA HIS A 45 -1.53 0.88 3.00
C HIS A 45 -0.54 -0.15 3.55
N VAL A 46 0.71 -0.12 3.09
CA VAL A 46 1.75 -1.04 3.57
C VAL A 46 2.42 -0.52 4.86
N TRP A 47 2.47 0.80 5.04
CA TRP A 47 3.14 1.41 6.19
C TRP A 47 2.35 2.61 6.71
N TYR A 48 2.39 2.82 8.03
CA TYR A 48 1.87 4.01 8.67
C TYR A 48 2.71 4.44 9.89
N ASP A 49 2.81 5.74 10.14
CA ASP A 49 3.42 6.29 11.36
C ASP A 49 2.43 6.15 12.54
N GLN A 50 2.70 5.20 13.44
CA GLN A 50 1.84 4.93 14.61
C GLN A 50 1.71 6.15 15.54
N ASP A 51 2.71 7.01 15.61
CA ASP A 51 2.74 8.19 16.48
C ASP A 51 1.90 9.32 15.88
N LYS A 52 1.57 9.22 14.58
CA LYS A 52 0.74 10.15 13.82
C LYS A 52 -0.49 9.48 13.22
N LYS A 53 -1.05 8.46 13.88
CA LYS A 53 -2.18 7.66 13.38
C LYS A 53 -3.47 8.43 13.07
N SER A 54 -3.64 9.66 13.59
CA SER A 54 -4.77 10.54 13.25
C SER A 54 -4.51 11.39 11.98
N ASN A 55 -3.33 11.30 11.37
CA ASN A 55 -2.98 12.07 10.19
C ASN A 55 -2.97 11.18 8.95
N PHE A 56 -3.78 11.49 7.94
CA PHE A 56 -3.79 10.73 6.68
C PHE A 56 -2.42 10.68 5.99
N THR A 57 -1.59 11.72 6.11
CA THR A 57 -0.25 11.73 5.51
C THR A 57 0.75 10.80 6.21
N ALA A 58 0.39 10.29 7.40
CA ALA A 58 1.14 9.26 8.10
C ALA A 58 1.04 7.89 7.42
N TYR A 59 0.06 7.67 6.54
CA TYR A 59 -0.18 6.40 5.85
C TYR A 59 0.45 6.46 4.47
N LYS A 60 1.38 5.55 4.20
CA LYS A 60 2.21 5.56 3.00
C LYS A 60 2.07 4.24 2.24
N LEU A 61 2.42 4.29 0.96
CA LEU A 61 2.37 3.13 0.06
C LEU A 61 0.95 2.55 -0.02
N LEU A 62 0.00 3.37 -0.49
CA LEU A 62 -1.32 2.90 -0.89
C LEU A 62 -1.15 1.90 -2.04
N ILE A 63 -1.64 0.67 -1.85
CA ILE A 63 -1.56 -0.40 -2.86
C ILE A 63 -2.93 -0.92 -3.29
N ALA A 64 -3.98 -0.50 -2.60
CA ALA A 64 -5.33 -1.04 -2.78
C ALA A 64 -6.34 0.02 -3.22
N ASP A 65 -7.39 -0.46 -3.88
CA ASP A 65 -8.54 0.32 -4.32
C ASP A 65 -9.82 -0.44 -3.97
N VAL A 66 -10.94 0.26 -3.95
CA VAL A 66 -12.27 -0.32 -3.75
C VAL A 66 -12.88 -0.66 -5.10
N ILE A 67 -13.09 -1.94 -5.36
CA ILE A 67 -13.61 -2.49 -6.62
C ILE A 67 -14.80 -3.38 -6.25
N ASP A 68 -15.97 -3.08 -6.81
CA ASP A 68 -17.21 -3.80 -6.52
C ASP A 68 -17.54 -3.92 -5.02
N GLY A 69 -17.20 -2.87 -4.25
CA GLY A 69 -17.44 -2.80 -2.80
C GLY A 69 -16.39 -3.48 -1.93
N GLU A 70 -15.37 -4.10 -2.54
CA GLU A 70 -14.32 -4.84 -1.86
C GLU A 70 -12.96 -4.15 -2.00
N LEU A 71 -12.15 -4.18 -0.94
CA LEU A 71 -10.77 -3.69 -1.00
C LEU A 71 -9.89 -4.72 -1.71
N ARG A 72 -9.29 -4.33 -2.83
CA ARG A 72 -8.42 -5.21 -3.63
C ARG A 72 -7.06 -4.58 -3.81
N ALA A 73 -6.00 -5.37 -3.68
CA ALA A 73 -4.66 -4.93 -4.03
C ALA A 73 -4.58 -4.76 -5.56
N VAL A 74 -4.20 -3.57 -6.03
CA VAL A 74 -4.11 -3.26 -7.45
C VAL A 74 -2.68 -3.50 -7.91
N PRO A 75 -2.44 -4.37 -8.93
CA PRO A 75 -1.09 -4.73 -9.35
C PRO A 75 -0.18 -3.53 -9.65
N ARG A 76 -0.68 -2.55 -10.40
CA ARG A 76 0.05 -1.31 -10.69
C ARG A 76 0.31 -0.45 -9.46
N GLY A 77 -0.53 -0.53 -8.43
CA GLY A 77 -0.32 0.12 -7.13
C GLY A 77 0.80 -0.54 -6.32
N VAL A 78 0.84 -1.87 -6.29
CA VAL A 78 1.95 -2.65 -5.69
C VAL A 78 3.26 -2.33 -6.39
N MET A 79 3.27 -2.30 -7.73
CA MET A 79 4.45 -1.94 -8.51
C MET A 79 4.91 -0.50 -8.27
N ALA A 80 3.97 0.45 -8.15
CA ALA A 80 4.31 1.83 -7.81
C ALA A 80 4.94 1.94 -6.41
N ALA A 81 4.41 1.21 -5.43
CA ALA A 81 4.99 1.13 -4.08
C ALA A 81 6.40 0.51 -4.11
N GLY A 82 6.61 -0.57 -4.86
CA GLY A 82 7.92 -1.17 -5.05
C GLY A 82 8.94 -0.23 -5.72
N ALA A 83 8.50 0.55 -6.71
CA ALA A 83 9.33 1.55 -7.37
C ALA A 83 9.74 2.69 -6.42
N ILE A 84 8.84 3.14 -5.53
CA ILE A 84 9.15 4.11 -4.47
C ILE A 84 10.18 3.54 -3.50
N MET A 85 10.07 2.27 -3.11
CA MET A 85 11.08 1.59 -2.28
C MET A 85 12.45 1.48 -2.96
N GLN A 86 12.50 1.64 -4.29
CA GLN A 86 13.71 1.70 -5.11
C GLN A 86 14.15 3.14 -5.44
N GLY A 87 13.60 4.15 -4.75
CA GLY A 87 14.03 5.54 -4.92
C GLY A 87 13.29 6.33 -6.00
N SER A 88 12.28 5.75 -6.65
CA SER A 88 11.40 6.53 -7.54
C SER A 88 10.77 7.69 -6.76
N ARG A 89 10.62 8.84 -7.43
CA ARG A 89 10.06 10.08 -6.83
C ARG A 89 10.84 10.57 -5.59
N GLY A 90 12.14 10.29 -5.52
CA GLY A 90 12.99 10.67 -4.38
C GLY A 90 12.92 9.70 -3.20
N GLY A 91 12.26 8.55 -3.38
CA GLY A 91 12.13 7.52 -2.36
C GLY A 91 11.07 7.84 -1.30
N ILE A 92 11.19 7.20 -0.15
CA ILE A 92 10.26 7.32 0.97
C ILE A 92 11.03 7.41 2.27
N ASP A 93 10.63 8.36 3.11
CA ASP A 93 11.16 8.50 4.46
C ASP A 93 10.52 7.46 5.40
N LEU A 94 11.28 6.43 5.77
CA LEU A 94 10.90 5.35 6.67
C LEU A 94 12.04 5.09 7.67
N PRO A 95 11.73 4.67 8.91
CA PRO A 95 12.75 4.15 9.82
C PRO A 95 13.51 2.99 9.17
N PRO A 96 14.85 2.92 9.28
CA PRO A 96 15.65 1.84 8.68
C PRO A 96 15.18 0.43 9.10
N SER A 97 14.70 0.30 10.35
CA SER A 97 14.16 -0.94 10.90
C SER A 97 12.84 -1.42 10.28
N ASP A 98 12.13 -0.55 9.55
CA ASP A 98 10.88 -0.90 8.85
C ASP A 98 11.09 -1.23 7.37
N ILE A 99 12.23 -0.85 6.77
CA ILE A 99 12.49 -1.02 5.32
C ILE A 99 12.35 -2.48 4.91
N ASP A 100 13.03 -3.40 5.58
CA ASP A 100 13.01 -4.83 5.23
C ASP A 100 11.63 -5.45 5.43
N ARG A 101 10.87 -4.96 6.42
CA ARG A 101 9.50 -5.41 6.68
C ARG A 101 8.53 -4.92 5.61
N VAL A 102 8.67 -3.68 5.14
CA VAL A 102 7.89 -3.14 4.02
C VAL A 102 8.21 -3.89 2.73
N LYS A 103 9.49 -4.12 2.43
CA LYS A 103 9.92 -4.93 1.29
C LYS A 103 9.32 -6.34 1.37
N SER A 104 9.45 -7.00 2.53
CA SER A 104 8.87 -8.34 2.75
C SER A 104 7.34 -8.35 2.59
N HIS A 105 6.63 -7.29 2.99
CA HIS A 105 5.19 -7.17 2.80
C HIS A 105 4.84 -7.06 1.31
N LEU A 106 5.52 -6.17 0.58
CA LEU A 106 5.32 -6.00 -0.86
C LEU A 106 5.70 -7.26 -1.65
N ALA A 107 6.78 -7.96 -1.26
CA ALA A 107 7.23 -9.21 -1.89
C ALA A 107 6.13 -10.28 -1.91
N LYS A 108 5.32 -10.37 -0.86
CA LYS A 108 4.15 -11.28 -0.82
C LYS A 108 3.12 -10.95 -1.90
N TYR A 109 2.88 -9.66 -2.17
CA TYR A 109 2.00 -9.25 -3.27
C TYR A 109 2.64 -9.46 -4.63
N TYR A 110 3.94 -9.19 -4.80
CA TYR A 110 4.69 -9.55 -6.02
C TYR A 110 4.54 -11.05 -6.33
N ALA A 111 4.79 -11.92 -5.35
CA ALA A 111 4.60 -13.35 -5.49
C ALA A 111 3.15 -13.72 -5.84
N LYS A 112 2.15 -13.09 -5.21
CA LYS A 112 0.73 -13.30 -5.53
C LYS A 112 0.38 -12.91 -6.97
N MET A 113 1.07 -11.92 -7.54
CA MET A 113 0.92 -11.49 -8.94
C MET A 113 1.72 -12.37 -9.93
N GLY A 114 2.56 -13.28 -9.44
CA GLY A 114 3.51 -14.04 -10.27
C GLY A 114 4.69 -13.21 -10.77
N ASP A 115 5.02 -12.12 -10.07
CA ASP A 115 6.13 -11.21 -10.40
C ASP A 115 7.24 -11.27 -9.34
N GLU A 116 8.44 -10.81 -9.71
CA GLU A 116 9.56 -10.62 -8.79
C GLU A 116 9.67 -9.16 -8.32
N PRO A 117 9.89 -8.92 -7.02
CA PRO A 117 10.07 -7.57 -6.52
C PRO A 117 11.38 -6.95 -7.02
N PRO A 118 11.46 -5.62 -7.14
CA PRO A 118 12.58 -4.97 -7.82
C PRO A 118 13.89 -4.94 -7.02
N TRP A 119 13.89 -5.32 -5.73
CA TRP A 119 15.12 -5.51 -4.93
C TRP A 119 15.70 -6.93 -5.02
N GLU A 120 15.00 -7.86 -5.67
CA GLU A 120 15.49 -9.24 -5.90
C GLU A 120 16.00 -9.42 -7.34
N LYS A 121 15.92 -8.36 -8.15
CA LYS A 121 16.48 -8.34 -9.51
C LYS A 121 17.94 -7.91 -9.42
N ASP A 122 18.85 -8.84 -9.70
CA ASP A 122 20.30 -8.63 -9.80
C ASP A 122 20.69 -7.64 -10.90
#